data_AF-A0A9D7DE21-F1
#
_entry.id   AF-A0A9D7DE21-F1
#
_cell.length_a   1.000
_cell.length_b   1.000
_cell.length_c   1.000
_cell.angle_alpha   90.00
_cell.angle_beta   90.00
_cell.angle_gamma   90.00
#
_symmetry.space_group_name_H-M   'P 1'
#
loop_
_entity.id
_entity.type
_entity.pdbx_description
1 polymer ?
#
loop_
_entity_poly.entity_id
_entity_poly.type
_entity_poly.pdbx_seq_one_letter_code
_entity_poly.pdbx_strand_id
1 'polypeptide(L)'
;MLTSRLPPGVPPPSAVIDSGGGYWGFWRLEKPLPINGDAGSYEDAKRYNQALELTFGADHNVDRVARLPGTQLAQRKKTRQGRRPALAKVVNFSDRAYALEQFQQTPCKDVTRSVVVAVGGSAPPLYDLGELRSMEC
;
A
#
# COMPACT_ATOMS: atom_id res chain seq x y z
N MET A 1 -17.87 0.01 3.06
CA MET A 1 -17.66 1.46 2.79
C MET A 1 -16.61 1.95 3.79
N LEU A 2 -15.75 2.91 3.47
CA LEU A 2 -14.65 3.31 4.40
C LEU A 2 -15.13 3.93 5.73
N THR A 3 -16.43 4.23 5.84
CA THR A 3 -17.08 4.76 7.05
C THR A 3 -18.03 3.75 7.72
N SER A 4 -18.32 2.61 7.09
CA SER A 4 -19.27 1.61 7.60
C SER A 4 -18.99 0.23 7.01
N ARG A 5 -19.03 -0.83 7.84
CA ARG A 5 -18.67 -2.22 7.46
C ARG A 5 -17.22 -2.31 7.00
N LEU A 6 -16.31 -1.99 7.91
CA LEU A 6 -14.89 -2.20 7.69
C LEU A 6 -14.57 -3.70 7.78
N PRO A 7 -13.61 -4.20 6.99
CA PRO A 7 -13.09 -5.54 7.15
C PRO A 7 -12.60 -5.77 8.60
N PRO A 8 -12.77 -6.98 9.12
CA PRO A 8 -12.29 -7.31 10.46
C PRO A 8 -10.77 -7.11 10.53
N GLY A 9 -10.30 -6.56 11.66
CA GLY A 9 -8.87 -6.33 11.89
C GLY A 9 -8.32 -5.03 11.30
N VAL A 10 -9.11 -4.24 10.57
CA VAL A 10 -8.67 -2.92 10.08
C VAL A 10 -9.32 -1.81 10.90
N PRO A 11 -8.52 -0.94 11.56
CA PRO A 11 -9.08 0.19 12.29
C PRO A 11 -9.76 1.19 11.33
N PRO A 12 -10.68 2.02 11.82
CA PRO A 12 -11.32 3.03 10.98
C PRO A 12 -10.30 4.07 10.46
N PRO A 13 -10.48 4.61 9.24
CA PRO A 13 -9.58 5.65 8.73
C PRO A 13 -9.64 6.92 9.58
N SER A 14 -8.49 7.58 9.75
CA SER A 14 -8.36 8.91 10.36
C SER A 14 -9.02 9.98 9.46
N ALA A 15 -8.85 9.86 8.15
CA ALA A 15 -9.51 10.72 7.17
C ALA A 15 -10.03 9.92 5.97
N VAL A 16 -11.15 10.35 5.41
CA VAL A 16 -11.74 9.82 4.18
C VAL A 16 -12.06 10.95 3.24
N ILE A 17 -11.51 10.90 2.02
CA ILE A 17 -11.78 11.90 0.96
C ILE A 17 -12.52 11.21 -0.18
N ASP A 18 -13.68 11.73 -0.53
CA ASP A 18 -14.33 11.39 -1.81
C ASP A 18 -13.68 12.23 -2.90
N SER A 19 -13.02 11.58 -3.84
CA SER A 19 -12.35 12.24 -4.96
C SER A 19 -13.27 12.53 -6.16
N GLY A 20 -14.54 12.07 -6.10
CA GLY A 20 -15.51 12.13 -7.19
C GLY A 20 -15.41 10.96 -8.18
N GLY A 21 -14.49 10.02 -7.96
CA GLY A 21 -14.35 8.78 -8.72
C GLY A 21 -14.00 7.56 -7.87
N GLY A 22 -14.18 7.68 -6.55
CA GLY A 22 -13.72 6.73 -5.55
C GLY A 22 -13.29 7.44 -4.27
N TYR A 23 -13.10 6.66 -3.22
CA TYR A 23 -12.73 7.16 -1.90
C TYR A 23 -11.27 6.87 -1.60
N TRP A 24 -10.65 7.80 -0.89
CA TRP A 24 -9.31 7.69 -0.33
C TRP A 24 -9.44 7.55 1.17
N GLY A 25 -8.85 6.50 1.73
CA GLY A 25 -8.74 6.30 3.17
C GLY A 25 -7.32 6.61 3.63
N PHE A 26 -7.20 7.38 4.71
CA PHE A 26 -5.91 7.70 5.33
C PHE A 26 -5.92 7.24 6.77
N TRP A 27 -4.82 6.61 7.18
CA TRP A 27 -4.54 6.24 8.57
C TRP A 27 -3.31 7.01 9.01
N ARG A 28 -3.47 7.85 10.03
CA ARG A 28 -2.36 8.60 10.60
C ARG A 28 -1.62 7.70 11.59
N LEU A 29 -0.30 7.60 11.45
CA LEU A 29 0.52 6.90 12.43
C LEU A 29 0.81 7.81 13.64
N GLU A 30 0.84 7.22 14.83
CA GLU A 30 1.25 7.91 16.06
C GLU A 30 2.70 8.36 16.00
N LYS A 31 3.57 7.45 15.55
CA LYS A 31 4.99 7.71 15.30
C LYS A 31 5.22 7.77 13.79
N PRO A 32 5.91 8.78 13.27
CA PRO A 32 6.31 8.79 11.86
C PRO A 32 7.12 7.55 11.53
N LEU A 33 6.86 6.96 10.35
CA LEU A 33 7.69 5.91 9.78
C LEU A 33 8.66 6.57 8.78
N PRO A 34 9.92 6.85 9.17
CA PRO A 34 10.85 7.54 8.30
C PRO A 34 11.33 6.61 7.17
N ILE A 35 11.18 7.06 5.92
CA ILE A 35 11.72 6.36 4.74
C ILE A 35 13.09 6.93 4.36
N ASN A 36 13.30 8.25 4.53
CA ASN A 36 14.57 8.95 4.28
C ASN A 36 15.23 8.68 2.91
N GLY A 37 14.44 8.27 1.89
CA GLY A 37 14.95 7.92 0.57
C GLY A 37 15.63 6.55 0.49
N ASP A 38 15.56 5.73 1.55
CA ASP A 38 16.05 4.36 1.54
C ASP A 38 15.05 3.43 0.84
N ALA A 39 15.55 2.62 -0.09
CA ALA A 39 14.74 1.75 -0.93
C ALA A 39 14.16 0.56 -0.13
N GLY A 40 14.88 0.03 0.86
CA GLY A 40 14.41 -1.05 1.71
C GLY A 40 13.24 -0.59 2.57
N SER A 41 13.42 0.53 3.26
CA SER A 41 12.40 1.19 4.08
C SER A 41 11.13 1.54 3.29
N TYR A 42 11.29 1.95 2.02
CA TYR A 42 10.16 2.20 1.13
C TYR A 42 9.36 0.93 0.82
N GLU A 43 10.03 -0.15 0.42
CA GLU A 43 9.35 -1.42 0.13
C GLU A 43 8.68 -1.98 1.39
N ASP A 44 9.30 -1.84 2.55
CA ASP A 44 8.74 -2.25 3.83
C ASP A 44 7.48 -1.47 4.21
N ALA A 45 7.49 -0.14 4.03
CA ALA A 45 6.32 0.72 4.25
C ALA A 45 5.18 0.39 3.27
N LYS A 46 5.51 0.11 2.02
CA LYS A 46 4.56 -0.27 0.96
C LYS A 46 3.83 -1.57 1.26
N ARG A 47 4.44 -2.53 1.97
CA ARG A 47 3.77 -3.79 2.38
C ARG A 47 2.55 -3.57 3.27
N TYR A 48 2.54 -2.53 4.10
CA TYR A 48 1.34 -2.18 4.89
C TYR A 48 0.20 -1.70 3.98
N ASN A 49 0.50 -0.88 2.98
CA ASN A 49 -0.49 -0.40 2.02
C ASN A 49 -1.01 -1.55 1.13
N GLN A 50 -0.15 -2.51 0.76
CA GLN A 50 -0.55 -3.73 0.05
C GLN A 50 -1.52 -4.59 0.86
N ALA A 51 -1.28 -4.75 2.16
CA ALA A 51 -2.18 -5.52 3.01
C ALA A 51 -3.58 -4.88 3.06
N LEU A 52 -3.64 -3.54 3.16
CA LEU A 52 -4.89 -2.79 3.05
C LEU A 52 -5.54 -2.95 1.67
N GLU A 53 -4.78 -2.87 0.59
CA GLU A 53 -5.28 -3.10 -0.77
C GLU A 53 -5.98 -4.46 -0.89
N LEU A 54 -5.30 -5.54 -0.47
CA LEU A 54 -5.83 -6.90 -0.51
C LEU A 54 -7.09 -7.04 0.35
N THR A 55 -7.07 -6.43 1.54
CA THR A 55 -8.18 -6.50 2.50
C THR A 55 -9.43 -5.76 2.00
N PHE A 56 -9.26 -4.67 1.26
CA PHE A 56 -10.37 -3.88 0.70
C PHE A 56 -10.71 -4.21 -0.75
N GLY A 57 -9.90 -5.02 -1.44
CA GLY A 57 -9.98 -5.18 -2.90
C GLY A 57 -9.80 -3.85 -3.64
N ALA A 58 -8.89 -3.00 -3.16
CA ALA A 58 -8.70 -1.63 -3.60
C ALA A 58 -7.48 -1.48 -4.54
N ASP A 59 -7.01 -0.25 -4.74
CA ASP A 59 -5.75 0.10 -5.40
C ASP A 59 -4.95 0.95 -4.41
N HIS A 60 -3.68 0.61 -4.16
CA HIS A 60 -2.78 1.43 -3.35
C HIS A 60 -1.65 1.98 -4.22
N ASN A 61 -1.29 3.23 -3.99
CA ASN A 61 -0.15 3.84 -4.66
C ASN A 61 0.46 4.90 -3.75
N VAL A 62 1.75 4.72 -3.43
CA VAL A 62 2.47 5.58 -2.48
C VAL A 62 2.81 6.94 -3.10
N ASP A 63 2.97 7.01 -4.43
CA ASP A 63 3.35 8.21 -5.15
C ASP A 63 2.16 9.11 -5.50
N ARG A 64 0.93 8.62 -5.34
CA ARG A 64 -0.25 9.40 -5.73
C ARG A 64 -0.67 10.37 -4.64
N VAL A 65 -0.77 11.64 -5.02
CA VAL A 65 -1.32 12.71 -4.19
C VAL A 65 -2.85 12.71 -4.26
N ALA A 66 -3.50 12.80 -3.09
CA ALA A 66 -4.95 12.93 -2.99
C ALA A 66 -5.44 14.28 -3.53
N ARG A 67 -6.68 14.35 -3.98
CA ARG A 67 -7.27 15.63 -4.40
C ARG A 67 -7.51 16.53 -3.19
N LEU A 68 -7.18 17.81 -3.31
CA LEU A 68 -7.54 18.81 -2.31
C LEU A 68 -9.07 18.96 -2.27
N PRO A 69 -9.72 18.77 -1.11
CA PRO A 69 -11.17 18.97 -0.97
C PRO A 69 -11.59 20.37 -1.41
N GLY A 70 -12.77 20.46 -2.04
CA GLY A 70 -13.27 21.71 -2.64
C GLY A 70 -12.74 21.98 -4.05
N THR A 71 -11.79 21.19 -4.56
CA THR A 71 -11.31 21.31 -5.94
C THR A 71 -12.02 20.34 -6.89
N GLN A 72 -12.17 20.77 -8.15
CA GLN A 72 -12.73 19.96 -9.22
C GLN A 72 -11.69 19.73 -10.31
N LEU A 73 -11.15 18.52 -10.38
CA LEU A 73 -10.24 18.16 -11.47
C LEU A 73 -11.03 17.49 -12.61
N ALA A 74 -11.45 18.29 -13.58
CA ALA A 74 -12.08 17.80 -14.80
C ALA A 74 -10.99 17.27 -15.75
N GLN A 75 -10.81 15.95 -15.79
CA GLN A 75 -9.97 15.35 -16.83
C GLN A 75 -10.74 15.41 -18.15
N ARG A 76 -10.20 16.12 -19.15
CA ARG A 76 -10.79 16.26 -20.50
C ARG A 76 -11.23 14.92 -21.09
N LYS A 77 -10.47 13.84 -20.83
CA LYS A 77 -10.81 12.46 -21.22
C LYS A 77 -12.07 11.92 -20.54
N LYS A 78 -12.27 12.20 -19.25
CA LYS A 78 -13.45 11.78 -18.47
C LYS A 78 -14.69 12.58 -18.87
N THR A 79 -14.55 13.87 -19.15
CA THR A 79 -15.63 14.71 -19.69
C THR A 79 -16.09 14.21 -21.06
N ARG A 80 -15.14 13.81 -21.94
CA ARG A 80 -15.45 13.19 -23.24
C ARG A 80 -16.17 11.84 -23.13
N GLN A 81 -16.04 11.14 -22.00
CA GLN A 81 -16.76 9.90 -21.70
C GLN A 81 -18.11 10.16 -20.99
N GLY A 82 -18.62 11.40 -21.01
CA GLY A 82 -19.90 11.76 -20.41
C GLY A 82 -19.88 11.84 -18.87
N ARG A 83 -18.72 11.66 -18.23
CA ARG A 83 -18.63 11.78 -16.76
C ARG A 83 -18.65 13.25 -16.37
N ARG A 84 -19.58 13.60 -15.49
CA ARG A 84 -19.64 14.95 -14.92
C ARG A 84 -18.47 15.16 -13.98
N PRO A 85 -17.82 16.33 -14.03
CA PRO A 85 -16.76 16.62 -13.09
C PRO A 85 -17.36 16.75 -11.69
N ALA A 86 -16.73 16.08 -10.73
CA ALA A 86 -17.17 16.00 -9.35
C ALA A 86 -16.14 16.67 -8.45
N LEU A 87 -16.63 17.48 -7.52
CA LEU A 87 -15.83 18.13 -6.49
C LEU A 87 -15.31 17.08 -5.51
N ALA A 88 -14.04 17.18 -5.14
CA ALA A 88 -13.51 16.40 -4.03
C ALA A 88 -14.12 16.90 -2.70
N LYS A 89 -14.48 15.98 -1.81
CA LYS A 89 -15.12 16.28 -0.53
C LYS A 89 -14.47 15.50 0.61
N VAL A 90 -14.39 16.12 1.78
CA VAL A 90 -14.08 15.38 3.01
C VAL A 90 -15.34 14.63 3.44
N VAL A 91 -15.23 13.32 3.61
CA VAL A 91 -16.32 12.46 4.09
C VAL A 91 -16.19 12.23 5.58
N ASN A 92 -14.96 12.03 6.06
CA ASN A 92 -14.66 11.89 7.48
C ASN A 92 -13.28 12.50 7.76
N PHE A 93 -13.14 13.14 8.92
CA PHE A 93 -11.85 13.63 9.40
C PHE A 93 -11.86 13.57 10.93
N SER A 94 -10.83 12.95 11.50
CA SER A 94 -10.70 12.75 12.94
C SER A 94 -9.23 12.77 13.34
N ASP A 95 -8.97 13.12 14.60
CA ASP A 95 -7.62 13.16 15.16
C ASP A 95 -7.07 11.78 15.53
N ARG A 96 -7.69 10.70 15.05
CA ARG A 96 -7.24 9.34 15.33
C ARG A 96 -5.82 9.13 14.82
N ALA A 97 -4.99 8.57 15.67
CA ALA A 97 -3.67 8.09 15.33
C ALA A 97 -3.59 6.62 15.73
N TYR A 98 -2.73 5.87 15.02
CA TYR A 98 -2.58 4.44 15.21
C TYR A 98 -1.11 4.08 15.38
N ALA A 99 -0.83 3.19 16.32
CA ALA A 99 0.44 2.49 16.38
C ALA A 99 0.62 1.62 15.12
N LEU A 100 1.83 1.52 14.59
CA LEU A 100 2.09 0.81 13.33
C LEU A 100 1.78 -0.68 13.44
N GLU A 101 1.93 -1.24 14.63
CA GLU A 101 1.71 -2.63 15.00
C GLU A 101 0.23 -3.05 14.88
N GLN A 102 -0.69 -2.08 14.77
CA GLN A 102 -2.10 -2.35 14.50
C GLN A 102 -2.36 -2.73 13.03
N PHE A 103 -1.38 -2.57 12.16
CA PHE A 103 -1.46 -2.93 10.75
C PHE A 103 -0.65 -4.19 10.46
N GLN A 104 -1.19 -5.04 9.59
CA GLN A 104 -0.49 -6.23 9.12
C GLN A 104 0.33 -5.88 7.88
N GLN A 105 1.54 -6.44 7.76
CA GLN A 105 2.31 -6.40 6.53
C GLN A 105 1.97 -7.61 5.66
N THR A 106 1.90 -7.41 4.35
CA THR A 106 2.00 -8.53 3.40
C THR A 106 3.39 -9.19 3.56
N PRO A 107 3.51 -10.52 3.47
CA PRO A 107 4.81 -11.18 3.52
C PRO A 107 5.78 -10.61 2.48
N CYS A 108 7.08 -10.65 2.80
CA CYS A 108 8.13 -10.36 1.85
C CYS A 108 7.89 -11.20 0.58
N LYS A 109 7.87 -10.56 -0.59
CA LYS A 109 8.01 -11.29 -1.84
C LYS A 109 9.47 -11.69 -1.91
N ASP A 110 9.78 -12.92 -1.51
CA ASP A 110 11.09 -13.48 -1.80
C ASP A 110 11.29 -13.36 -3.31
N VAL A 111 12.21 -12.48 -3.70
CA VAL A 111 12.69 -12.43 -5.07
C VAL A 111 13.58 -13.65 -5.20
N THR A 112 12.98 -14.84 -5.32
CA THR A 112 13.69 -16.00 -5.85
C THR A 112 14.04 -15.66 -7.28
N ARG A 113 15.19 -15.01 -7.45
CA ARG A 113 15.80 -14.77 -8.75
C ARG A 113 16.14 -16.16 -9.26
N SER A 114 15.29 -16.73 -10.09
CA SER A 114 15.54 -17.98 -10.79
C SER A 114 16.71 -17.74 -11.74
N VAL A 115 17.93 -17.95 -11.22
CA VAL A 115 19.12 -18.04 -12.04
C VAL A 115 19.01 -19.36 -12.80
N VAL A 116 18.75 -19.29 -14.09
CA VAL A 116 18.89 -20.44 -14.98
C VAL A 116 20.40 -20.72 -15.08
N VAL A 117 20.91 -21.58 -14.21
CA VAL A 117 22.27 -22.11 -14.34
C VAL A 117 22.22 -23.22 -15.38
N ALA A 118 22.74 -22.96 -16.58
CA ALA A 118 22.99 -24.01 -17.56
C ALA A 118 24.13 -24.90 -17.02
N VAL A 119 23.80 -26.03 -16.43
CA VAL A 119 24.78 -27.02 -15.96
C VAL A 119 25.20 -27.89 -17.15
N GLY A 120 26.24 -27.45 -17.86
CA GLY A 120 27.04 -28.31 -18.72
C GLY A 120 28.12 -28.99 -17.89
N GLY A 121 27.86 -30.21 -17.40
CA GLY A 121 28.86 -31.04 -16.74
C GLY A 121 28.40 -31.67 -15.43
N SER A 122 28.67 -32.97 -15.28
CA SER A 122 28.38 -33.87 -14.15
C SER A 122 28.23 -33.18 -12.78
N ALA A 123 27.05 -33.29 -12.17
CA ALA A 123 26.73 -32.71 -10.86
C ALA A 123 27.56 -33.32 -9.71
N PRO A 124 28.21 -32.51 -8.85
CA PRO A 124 28.65 -32.95 -7.53
C PRO A 124 27.46 -33.00 -6.55
N PRO A 125 27.56 -33.76 -5.43
CA PRO A 125 26.43 -34.01 -4.53
C PRO A 125 25.91 -32.72 -3.87
N LEU A 126 24.58 -32.68 -3.74
CA LEU A 126 23.81 -31.63 -3.08
C LEU A 126 24.30 -31.41 -1.65
N TYR A 127 24.77 -30.20 -1.35
CA TYR A 127 24.92 -29.73 0.03
C TYR A 127 23.57 -29.18 0.52
N ASP A 128 23.19 -29.56 1.73
CA ASP A 128 21.97 -29.15 2.44
C ASP A 128 21.98 -27.63 2.70
N LEU A 129 20.98 -26.91 2.19
CA LEU A 129 20.86 -25.44 2.27
C LEU A 129 20.27 -24.96 3.63
N GLY A 130 20.46 -25.74 4.70
CA GLY A 130 19.97 -25.44 6.04
C GLY A 130 20.69 -24.31 6.79
N GLU A 131 21.76 -23.72 6.25
CA GLU A 131 22.69 -22.87 7.02
C GLU A 131 22.90 -21.44 6.52
N LEU A 132 21.88 -20.81 5.93
CA LEU A 132 21.87 -19.35 5.74
C LEU A 132 20.63 -18.71 6.38
N ARG A 133 20.46 -18.95 7.68
CA ARG A 133 19.75 -18.01 8.58
C ARG A 133 20.81 -17.21 9.32
N SER A 134 21.21 -16.08 8.75
CA SER A 134 21.73 -14.90 9.43
C SER A 134 22.01 -13.84 8.39
N MET A 135 21.86 -12.57 8.77
CA MET A 135 22.05 -11.34 7.98
C MET A 135 20.84 -10.98 7.11
N GLU A 136 20.17 -9.85 7.23
CA GLU A 136 20.12 -8.72 8.16
C GLU A 136 18.87 -7.95 7.67
N CYS A 137 18.07 -7.39 8.59
CA CYS A 137 17.10 -6.35 8.24
C CYS A 137 17.78 -5.00 8.30
#